data_AF-A0A925WN21-F1
#
_entry.id   AF-A0A925WN21-F1
#
_cell.length_a   1.000
_cell.length_b   1.000
_cell.length_c   1.000
_cell.angle_alpha   90.00
_cell.angle_beta   90.00
_cell.angle_gamma   90.00
#
_symmetry.space_group_name_H-M   'P 1'
#
loop_
_entity.id
_entity.type
_entity.pdbx_description
1 polymer ?
#
loop_
_entity_poly.entity_id
_entity_poly.type
_entity_poly.pdbx_seq_one_letter_code
_entity_poly.pdbx_strand_id
1 'polypeptide(L)'
;MPVFIANYPACVRGENTLLSMPERTGALPDYTGQGVTIAFIDSGFYRHPDLRGRIVTHVDATTYAITESDLVPKSEAYSWHGQMTTVIACGDGAKSDGRYRGIAPNARLVLIKVSDPRNHVKEADILRGLGWLQKHHARYNIKIANLSVGGDYVSYDANHPLHVMVKALTEAGVIVVAAAGNSGDDHLVPPASAADALTVGGVDDRNTRDRGAWTLYNHNYGMAYDGSSKPDILAPARWIAAPILPNTQVALEAFWLGPLLQADEAHIVRRLISEGRATPNLEKL
;
A
#
# COMPACT_ATOMS: atom_id res chain seq x y z
N MET A 1 13.03 32.51 10.55
CA MET A 1 11.73 31.89 10.18
C MET A 1 11.93 31.20 8.86
N PRO A 2 11.44 29.97 8.66
CA PRO A 2 11.57 29.28 7.39
C PRO A 2 10.91 30.12 6.27
N VAL A 3 11.56 30.18 5.12
CA VAL A 3 11.10 30.97 3.95
C VAL A 3 9.83 30.35 3.35
N PHE A 4 9.64 29.04 3.56
CA PHE A 4 8.44 28.28 3.20
C PHE A 4 7.96 27.45 4.38
N ILE A 5 6.64 27.45 4.63
CA ILE A 5 5.99 26.55 5.57
C ILE A 5 5.20 25.53 4.75
N ALA A 6 5.54 24.26 4.88
CA ALA A 6 4.77 23.20 4.22
C ALA A 6 3.40 23.04 4.90
N ASN A 7 2.37 22.79 4.10
CA ASN A 7 1.04 22.41 4.60
C ASN A 7 1.00 20.95 5.11
N TYR A 8 2.14 20.25 5.06
CA TYR A 8 2.31 18.85 5.41
C TYR A 8 3.62 18.66 6.19
N PRO A 9 3.74 17.62 7.04
CA PRO A 9 5.01 17.31 7.70
C PRO A 9 6.08 16.97 6.66
N ALA A 10 7.12 17.80 6.57
CA ALA A 10 8.26 17.57 5.68
C ALA A 10 9.36 16.83 6.44
N CYS A 11 10.11 15.95 5.78
CA CYS A 11 11.27 15.30 6.40
C CYS A 11 12.41 16.29 6.60
N VAL A 12 12.68 16.62 7.86
CA VAL A 12 13.86 17.37 8.29
C VAL A 12 14.90 16.36 8.76
N ARG A 13 16.11 16.48 8.21
CA ARG A 13 17.18 15.53 8.50
C ARG A 13 17.55 15.60 9.99
N GLY A 14 17.42 14.48 10.69
CA GLY A 14 17.70 14.39 12.12
C GLY A 14 16.49 14.66 13.03
N GLU A 15 15.32 14.98 12.47
CA GLU A 15 14.08 15.16 13.23
C GLU A 15 13.07 14.05 12.94
N ASN A 16 12.27 13.71 13.96
CA ASN A 16 11.14 12.80 13.79
C ASN A 16 9.95 13.58 13.24
N THR A 17 9.79 13.59 11.92
CA THR A 17 8.76 14.40 11.26
C THR A 17 7.48 13.61 10.92
N LEU A 18 7.59 12.31 10.67
CA LEU A 18 6.45 11.40 10.50
C LEU A 18 6.63 10.14 11.36
N LEU A 19 5.59 9.75 12.09
CA LEU A 19 5.55 8.47 12.80
C LEU A 19 5.67 7.33 11.79
N SER A 20 6.59 6.40 12.04
CA SER A 20 6.71 5.16 11.26
C SER A 20 5.57 4.19 11.58
N MET A 21 5.39 3.19 10.72
CA MET A 21 4.38 2.15 10.97
C MET A 21 4.58 1.42 12.30
N PRO A 22 5.80 0.97 12.68
CA PRO A 22 6.01 0.38 14.00
C PRO A 22 5.63 1.29 15.17
N GLU A 23 5.87 2.60 15.05
CA GLU A 23 5.47 3.56 16.08
C GLU A 23 3.95 3.76 16.15
N ARG A 24 3.25 3.70 15.01
CA ARG A 24 1.79 3.85 14.93
C ARG A 24 1.06 2.62 15.44
N THR A 25 1.58 1.43 15.13
CA THR A 25 0.92 0.16 15.46
C THR A 25 1.44 -0.49 16.74
N GLY A 26 2.53 0.01 17.30
CA GLY A 26 3.21 -0.63 18.44
C GLY A 26 3.90 -1.94 18.06
N ALA A 27 4.30 -2.11 16.79
CA ALA A 27 4.94 -3.32 16.33
C ALA A 27 6.25 -3.59 17.09
N LEU A 28 6.33 -4.77 17.69
CA LEU A 28 7.49 -5.20 18.44
C LEU A 28 8.66 -5.54 17.49
N PRO A 29 9.90 -5.12 17.82
CA PRO A 29 11.04 -5.28 16.92
C PRO A 29 11.43 -6.74 16.64
N ASP A 30 11.07 -7.67 17.56
CA ASP A 30 11.44 -9.09 17.44
C ASP A 30 10.53 -9.85 16.46
N TYR A 31 9.33 -9.33 16.17
CA TYR A 31 8.35 -9.97 15.30
C TYR A 31 8.41 -9.37 13.89
N THR A 32 9.36 -9.87 13.10
CA THR A 32 9.74 -9.25 11.82
C THR A 32 9.05 -9.86 10.59
N GLY A 33 8.17 -10.86 10.77
CA GLY A 33 7.58 -11.64 9.67
C GLY A 33 8.53 -12.68 9.06
N GLN A 34 9.68 -12.94 9.68
CA GLN A 34 10.60 -13.99 9.25
C GLN A 34 9.89 -15.36 9.20
N GLY A 35 10.09 -16.10 8.11
CA GLY A 35 9.45 -17.39 7.88
C GLY A 35 8.02 -17.31 7.32
N VAL A 36 7.47 -16.11 7.19
CA VAL A 36 6.14 -15.86 6.58
C VAL A 36 6.32 -15.34 5.16
N THR A 37 5.51 -15.85 4.22
CA THR A 37 5.35 -15.27 2.89
C THR A 37 4.02 -14.54 2.80
N ILE A 38 4.05 -13.29 2.32
CA ILE A 38 2.88 -12.45 2.08
C ILE A 38 2.72 -12.27 0.57
N ALA A 39 1.53 -12.57 0.07
CA ALA A 39 1.14 -12.27 -1.31
C ALA A 39 0.46 -10.90 -1.36
N PHE A 40 0.91 -10.03 -2.27
CA PHE A 40 0.27 -8.75 -2.54
C PHE A 40 -0.41 -8.83 -3.90
N ILE A 41 -1.72 -8.57 -3.92
CA ILE A 41 -2.53 -8.53 -5.13
C ILE A 41 -2.87 -7.07 -5.37
N ASP A 42 -2.30 -6.48 -6.44
CA ASP A 42 -2.35 -5.04 -6.67
C ASP A 42 -2.28 -4.70 -8.17
N SER A 43 -2.40 -3.42 -8.51
CA SER A 43 -2.34 -2.91 -9.87
C SER A 43 -0.94 -3.01 -10.50
N GLY A 44 0.12 -3.10 -9.71
CA GLY A 44 1.45 -3.35 -10.23
C GLY A 44 2.52 -3.02 -9.21
N PHE A 45 3.76 -3.36 -9.53
CA PHE A 45 4.84 -3.31 -8.54
C PHE A 45 6.11 -2.72 -9.14
N TYR A 46 6.86 -2.06 -8.27
CA TYR A 46 8.24 -1.69 -8.53
C TYR A 46 9.15 -2.44 -7.57
N ARG A 47 10.30 -2.92 -8.06
CA ARG A 47 11.31 -3.59 -7.26
C ARG A 47 12.08 -2.58 -6.40
N HIS A 48 11.42 -2.08 -5.37
CA HIS A 48 12.02 -1.09 -4.47
C HIS A 48 13.23 -1.68 -3.73
N PRO A 49 14.32 -0.92 -3.53
CA PRO A 49 15.51 -1.39 -2.82
C PRO A 49 15.23 -1.95 -1.42
N ASP A 50 14.26 -1.40 -0.70
CA ASP A 50 13.86 -1.89 0.63
C ASP A 50 13.26 -3.31 0.62
N LEU A 51 12.95 -3.87 -0.55
CA LEU A 51 12.40 -5.22 -0.73
C LEU A 51 13.44 -6.21 -1.28
N ARG A 52 14.71 -5.78 -1.39
CA ARG A 52 15.77 -6.55 -2.04
C ARG A 52 15.93 -7.93 -1.41
N GLY A 53 16.02 -8.96 -2.27
CA GLY A 53 16.27 -10.34 -1.86
C GLY A 53 15.08 -11.08 -1.24
N ARG A 54 13.91 -10.44 -1.11
CA ARG A 54 12.72 -11.04 -0.47
C ARG A 54 11.53 -11.28 -1.39
N ILE A 55 11.53 -10.67 -2.57
CA ILE A 55 10.56 -10.99 -3.63
C ILE A 55 10.90 -12.38 -4.18
N VAL A 56 10.01 -13.34 -3.92
CA VAL A 56 10.16 -14.75 -4.29
C VAL A 56 9.75 -14.98 -5.72
N THR A 57 8.67 -14.34 -6.14
CA THR A 57 8.19 -14.39 -7.52
C THR A 57 7.26 -13.21 -7.78
N HIS A 58 7.21 -12.80 -9.05
CA HIS A 58 6.24 -11.89 -9.61
C HIS A 58 5.33 -12.66 -10.56
N VAL A 59 4.03 -12.43 -10.42
CA VAL A 59 2.98 -13.05 -11.21
C VAL A 59 2.22 -11.97 -11.94
N ASP A 60 2.15 -12.07 -13.27
CA ASP A 60 1.24 -11.26 -14.05
C ASP A 60 -0.03 -12.05 -14.32
N ALA A 61 -1.11 -11.68 -13.64
CA ALA A 61 -2.45 -12.22 -13.81
C ALA A 61 -3.36 -11.21 -14.50
N THR A 62 -2.88 -10.50 -15.52
CA THR A 62 -3.69 -9.55 -16.31
C THR A 62 -4.28 -10.17 -17.57
N THR A 63 -3.78 -11.33 -17.99
CA THR A 63 -4.31 -12.10 -19.12
C THR A 63 -4.50 -13.57 -18.78
N TYR A 64 -5.26 -14.31 -19.59
CA TYR A 64 -5.44 -15.76 -19.40
C TYR A 64 -4.13 -16.55 -19.41
N ALA A 65 -3.09 -16.03 -20.08
CA ALA A 65 -1.73 -16.55 -19.99
C ALA A 65 -1.03 -15.95 -18.77
N ILE A 66 -1.30 -16.51 -17.59
CA ILE A 66 -0.62 -16.09 -16.35
C ILE A 66 0.88 -16.35 -16.49
N THR A 67 1.70 -15.35 -16.23
CA THR A 67 3.16 -15.49 -16.25
C THR A 67 3.74 -15.40 -14.86
N GLU A 68 4.74 -16.24 -14.57
CA GLU A 68 5.49 -16.28 -13.32
C GLU A 68 6.95 -15.96 -13.66
N SER A 69 7.58 -15.06 -12.91
CA SER A 69 8.94 -14.58 -13.18
C SER A 69 9.64 -14.15 -11.89
N ASP A 70 10.94 -14.45 -11.78
CA ASP A 70 11.80 -13.95 -10.70
C ASP A 70 12.15 -12.45 -10.88
N LEU A 71 11.89 -11.92 -12.08
CA LEU A 71 12.03 -10.51 -12.40
C LEU A 71 10.69 -9.82 -12.27
N VAL A 72 10.66 -8.73 -11.49
CA VAL A 72 9.61 -7.72 -11.58
C VAL A 72 9.88 -6.90 -12.85
N PRO A 73 8.93 -6.78 -13.78
CA PRO A 73 9.08 -5.98 -14.99
C PRO A 73 9.43 -4.52 -14.70
N LYS A 74 9.80 -3.77 -15.75
CA LYS A 74 9.99 -2.32 -15.65
C LYS A 74 8.70 -1.69 -15.13
N SER A 75 8.83 -0.78 -14.17
CA SER A 75 7.67 -0.10 -13.60
C SER A 75 7.01 0.82 -14.61
N GLU A 76 5.69 0.82 -14.55
CA GLU A 76 4.80 1.78 -15.22
C GLU A 76 4.15 2.70 -14.18
N ALA A 77 3.43 3.73 -14.62
CA ALA A 77 2.76 4.67 -13.73
C ALA A 77 1.89 3.94 -12.67
N TYR A 78 1.10 2.94 -13.07
CA TYR A 78 0.26 2.16 -12.15
C TYR A 78 1.02 1.35 -11.09
N SER A 79 2.33 1.19 -11.22
CA SER A 79 3.14 0.41 -10.26
C SER A 79 3.32 1.10 -8.90
N TRP A 80 2.93 2.38 -8.79
CA TRP A 80 3.10 3.16 -7.56
C TRP A 80 2.29 2.57 -6.40
N HIS A 81 1.09 2.07 -6.66
CA HIS A 81 0.17 1.63 -5.61
C HIS A 81 0.68 0.34 -4.95
N GLY A 82 0.96 -0.70 -5.74
CA GLY A 82 1.53 -1.93 -5.19
C GLY A 82 2.95 -1.75 -4.64
N GLN A 83 3.76 -0.81 -5.17
CA GLN A 83 5.01 -0.42 -4.51
C GLN A 83 4.74 0.16 -3.12
N MET A 84 3.80 1.10 -2.99
CA MET A 84 3.47 1.73 -1.73
C MET A 84 2.99 0.70 -0.71
N THR A 85 2.01 -0.14 -1.06
CA THR A 85 1.42 -1.13 -0.15
C THR A 85 2.45 -2.16 0.32
N THR A 86 3.28 -2.67 -0.60
CA THR A 86 4.34 -3.64 -0.26
C THR A 86 5.43 -3.06 0.63
N VAL A 87 5.89 -1.84 0.37
CA VAL A 87 6.97 -1.21 1.15
C VAL A 87 6.47 -0.75 2.53
N ILE A 88 5.27 -0.19 2.63
CA ILE A 88 4.67 0.16 3.93
C ILE A 88 4.55 -1.07 4.84
N ALA A 89 4.14 -2.20 4.27
CA ALA A 89 3.98 -3.43 5.04
C ALA A 89 5.32 -4.11 5.35
N CYS A 90 6.22 -4.19 4.37
CA CYS A 90 7.34 -5.12 4.40
C CYS A 90 8.71 -4.49 4.10
N GLY A 91 8.84 -3.19 3.85
CA GLY A 91 10.13 -2.55 3.59
C GLY A 91 11.09 -2.74 4.77
N ASP A 92 12.36 -3.03 4.50
CA ASP A 92 13.39 -3.12 5.55
C ASP A 92 13.85 -1.75 6.06
N GLY A 93 13.45 -0.67 5.37
CA GLY A 93 13.78 0.70 5.71
C GLY A 93 15.19 1.10 5.28
N ALA A 94 15.90 0.32 4.46
CA ALA A 94 17.27 0.60 4.03
C ALA A 94 17.45 1.97 3.37
N LYS A 95 16.43 2.49 2.68
CA LYS A 95 16.44 3.85 2.10
C LYS A 95 16.12 4.97 3.08
N SER A 96 15.95 4.64 4.36
CA SER A 96 15.61 5.57 5.45
C SER A 96 16.40 5.32 6.72
N ASP A 97 17.57 4.65 6.62
CA ASP A 97 18.39 4.24 7.77
C ASP A 97 17.58 3.44 8.82
N GLY A 98 16.62 2.64 8.36
CA GLY A 98 15.72 1.82 9.18
C GLY A 98 14.49 2.55 9.74
N ARG A 99 14.39 3.88 9.58
CA ARG A 99 13.34 4.71 10.19
C ARG A 99 11.95 4.38 9.69
N TYR A 100 11.77 4.20 8.38
CA TYR A 100 10.49 3.91 7.74
C TYR A 100 10.43 2.46 7.28
N ARG A 101 10.88 1.53 8.13
CA ARG A 101 10.63 0.10 7.94
C ARG A 101 9.15 -0.22 8.08
N GLY A 102 8.71 -1.27 7.40
CA GLY A 102 7.39 -1.86 7.57
C GLY A 102 7.27 -2.67 8.85
N ILE A 103 6.09 -3.26 9.05
CA ILE A 103 5.76 -4.09 10.22
C ILE A 103 6.37 -5.50 10.07
N ALA A 104 6.52 -6.00 8.84
CA ALA A 104 7.07 -7.32 8.53
C ALA A 104 8.33 -7.23 7.63
N PRO A 105 9.43 -6.58 8.10
CA PRO A 105 10.60 -6.29 7.27
C PRO A 105 11.37 -7.53 6.79
N ASN A 106 11.17 -8.70 7.41
CA ASN A 106 11.81 -9.97 7.03
C ASN A 106 10.86 -10.96 6.36
N ALA A 107 9.63 -10.56 6.05
CA ALA A 107 8.70 -11.38 5.29
C ALA A 107 9.20 -11.58 3.84
N ARG A 108 8.92 -12.75 3.30
CA ARG A 108 9.05 -13.07 1.88
C ARG A 108 7.81 -12.57 1.13
N LEU A 109 7.97 -12.23 -0.15
CA LEU A 109 6.94 -11.52 -0.91
C LEU A 109 6.60 -12.26 -2.20
N VAL A 110 5.31 -12.41 -2.47
CA VAL A 110 4.80 -12.81 -3.78
C VAL A 110 3.99 -11.63 -4.33
N LEU A 111 4.32 -11.16 -5.52
CA LEU A 111 3.72 -9.97 -6.10
C LEU A 111 2.82 -10.38 -7.26
N ILE A 112 1.51 -10.15 -7.16
CA ILE A 112 0.52 -10.60 -8.14
C ILE A 112 -0.17 -9.37 -8.76
N LYS A 113 0.17 -9.07 -10.01
CA LYS A 113 -0.40 -7.94 -10.75
C LYS A 113 -1.75 -8.32 -11.35
N VAL A 114 -2.76 -7.47 -11.12
CA VAL A 114 -4.15 -7.67 -11.58
C VAL A 114 -4.77 -6.47 -12.28
N SER A 115 -4.01 -5.44 -12.68
CA SER A 115 -4.53 -4.37 -13.54
C SER A 115 -4.05 -4.46 -14.98
N ASP A 116 -4.87 -4.04 -15.94
CA ASP A 116 -4.45 -3.90 -17.33
C ASP A 116 -3.45 -2.72 -17.54
N PRO A 117 -2.88 -2.55 -18.75
CA PRO A 117 -1.98 -1.42 -19.04
C PRO A 117 -2.62 -0.03 -18.92
N ARG A 118 -3.95 0.07 -18.88
CA ARG A 118 -4.72 1.30 -18.64
C ARG A 118 -5.03 1.51 -17.16
N ASN A 119 -4.45 0.69 -16.28
CA ASN A 119 -4.65 0.69 -14.83
C ASN A 119 -6.07 0.32 -14.39
N HIS A 120 -6.82 -0.41 -15.23
CA HIS A 120 -8.11 -0.96 -14.80
C HIS A 120 -7.89 -2.30 -14.13
N VAL A 121 -8.37 -2.45 -12.89
CA VAL A 121 -8.46 -3.73 -12.20
C VAL A 121 -9.86 -4.26 -12.41
N LYS A 122 -9.98 -5.38 -13.12
CA LYS A 122 -11.28 -6.05 -13.31
C LYS A 122 -11.42 -7.18 -12.31
N GLU A 123 -12.65 -7.47 -11.89
CA GLU A 123 -12.94 -8.62 -11.04
C GLU A 123 -12.37 -9.93 -11.59
N ALA A 124 -12.46 -10.16 -12.90
CA ALA A 124 -11.92 -11.34 -13.56
C ALA A 124 -10.38 -11.47 -13.39
N ASP A 125 -9.68 -10.34 -13.28
CA ASP A 125 -8.23 -10.30 -13.12
C ASP A 125 -7.85 -10.59 -11.66
N ILE A 126 -8.61 -10.05 -10.70
CA ILE A 126 -8.50 -10.39 -9.28
C ILE A 126 -8.73 -11.89 -9.08
N LEU A 127 -9.79 -12.45 -9.67
CA LEU A 127 -10.12 -13.87 -9.59
C LEU A 127 -9.01 -14.75 -10.18
N ARG A 128 -8.41 -14.37 -11.30
CA ARG A 128 -7.26 -15.09 -11.87
C ARG A 128 -6.04 -15.02 -10.95
N GLY A 129 -5.75 -13.86 -10.36
CA GLY A 129 -4.68 -13.69 -9.38
C GLY A 129 -4.88 -14.56 -8.13
N LEU A 130 -6.09 -14.56 -7.56
CA LEU A 130 -6.44 -15.39 -6.42
C LEU A 130 -6.45 -16.89 -6.78
N GLY A 131 -6.90 -17.25 -7.98
CA GLY A 131 -6.87 -18.63 -8.46
C GLY A 131 -5.44 -19.17 -8.64
N TRP A 132 -4.50 -18.32 -9.08
CA TRP A 132 -3.08 -18.66 -9.04
C TRP A 132 -2.60 -18.83 -7.59
N LEU A 133 -2.94 -17.88 -6.71
CA LEU A 133 -2.57 -17.95 -5.29
C LEU A 133 -3.04 -19.25 -4.64
N GLN A 134 -4.31 -19.63 -4.84
CA GLN A 134 -4.88 -20.87 -4.30
C GLN A 134 -4.06 -22.10 -4.71
N LYS A 135 -3.66 -22.19 -5.99
CA LYS A 135 -2.86 -23.31 -6.52
C LYS A 135 -1.42 -23.33 -6.01
N HIS A 136 -0.86 -22.17 -5.65
CA HIS A 136 0.57 -22.02 -5.38
C HIS A 136 0.91 -21.60 -3.94
N HIS A 137 -0.08 -21.35 -3.08
CA HIS A 137 0.14 -20.91 -1.70
C HIS A 137 1.04 -21.86 -0.91
N ALA A 138 0.82 -23.18 -1.04
CA ALA A 138 1.65 -24.20 -0.41
C ALA A 138 3.10 -24.20 -0.93
N ARG A 139 3.31 -24.08 -2.25
CA ARG A 139 4.64 -24.03 -2.88
C ARG A 139 5.48 -22.87 -2.34
N TYR A 140 4.85 -21.73 -2.08
CA TYR A 140 5.52 -20.51 -1.65
C TYR A 140 5.39 -20.23 -0.14
N ASN A 141 4.77 -21.14 0.61
CA ASN A 141 4.43 -20.94 2.03
C ASN A 141 3.70 -19.61 2.29
N ILE A 142 2.79 -19.23 1.39
CA ILE A 142 1.97 -18.01 1.52
C ILE A 142 0.99 -18.22 2.68
N LYS A 143 1.03 -17.31 3.66
CA LYS A 143 0.13 -17.31 4.82
C LYS A 143 -0.82 -16.13 4.87
N ILE A 144 -0.49 -15.07 4.13
CA ILE A 144 -1.27 -13.83 4.11
C ILE A 144 -1.41 -13.38 2.66
N ALA A 145 -2.60 -12.98 2.27
CA ALA A 145 -2.90 -12.32 1.00
C ALA A 145 -3.43 -10.90 1.29
N ASN A 146 -2.73 -9.87 0.85
CA ASN A 146 -3.17 -8.48 0.94
C ASN A 146 -3.79 -8.03 -0.39
N LEU A 147 -5.05 -7.63 -0.35
CA LEU A 147 -5.80 -7.11 -1.48
C LEU A 147 -6.15 -5.64 -1.21
N SER A 148 -5.43 -4.76 -1.90
CA SER A 148 -5.73 -3.32 -1.91
C SER A 148 -6.42 -2.93 -3.22
N VAL A 149 -7.39 -3.77 -3.62
CA VAL A 149 -8.20 -3.67 -4.84
C VAL A 149 -9.61 -4.19 -4.55
N GLY A 150 -10.59 -3.71 -5.32
CA GLY A 150 -12.00 -4.16 -5.26
C GLY A 150 -12.48 -4.68 -6.62
N GLY A 151 -13.49 -5.52 -6.60
CA GLY A 151 -14.20 -6.02 -7.77
C GLY A 151 -15.07 -4.95 -8.43
N ASP A 152 -15.93 -5.39 -9.35
CA ASP A 152 -16.58 -4.48 -10.28
C ASP A 152 -17.91 -3.89 -9.73
N TYR A 153 -18.53 -4.53 -8.72
CA TYR A 153 -19.83 -4.12 -8.17
C TYR A 153 -20.07 -4.64 -6.76
N VAL A 154 -21.00 -3.98 -6.03
CA VAL A 154 -21.46 -4.39 -4.69
C VAL A 154 -22.15 -5.74 -4.76
N SER A 155 -21.80 -6.66 -3.86
CA SER A 155 -22.48 -7.95 -3.77
C SER A 155 -22.59 -8.44 -2.33
N TYR A 156 -23.76 -8.98 -2.00
CA TYR A 156 -24.07 -9.67 -0.76
C TYR A 156 -24.40 -11.16 -1.00
N ASP A 157 -24.11 -11.68 -2.19
CA ASP A 157 -24.33 -13.10 -2.51
C ASP A 157 -23.14 -13.93 -2.04
N ALA A 158 -23.36 -14.88 -1.14
CA ALA A 158 -22.32 -15.82 -0.69
C ALA A 158 -21.70 -16.63 -1.83
N ASN A 159 -22.41 -16.81 -2.95
CA ASN A 159 -21.92 -17.52 -4.14
C ASN A 159 -21.17 -16.62 -5.13
N HIS A 160 -21.03 -15.33 -4.84
CA HIS A 160 -20.22 -14.44 -5.65
C HIS A 160 -18.80 -15.02 -5.81
N PRO A 161 -18.22 -15.07 -7.03
CA PRO A 161 -16.96 -15.76 -7.25
C PRO A 161 -15.81 -15.31 -6.33
N LEU A 162 -15.71 -14.00 -6.06
CA LEU A 162 -14.70 -13.48 -5.12
C LEU A 162 -14.96 -13.94 -3.69
N HIS A 163 -16.21 -14.03 -3.23
CA HIS A 163 -16.51 -14.52 -1.88
C HIS A 163 -16.12 -15.99 -1.73
N VAL A 164 -16.51 -16.83 -2.71
CA VAL A 164 -16.15 -18.25 -2.75
C VAL A 164 -14.64 -18.44 -2.76
N MET A 165 -13.90 -17.64 -3.54
CA MET A 165 -12.44 -17.71 -3.61
C MET A 165 -11.77 -17.28 -2.30
N VAL A 166 -12.23 -16.18 -1.68
CA VAL A 166 -11.73 -15.72 -0.38
C VAL A 166 -11.95 -16.80 0.67
N LYS A 167 -13.16 -17.35 0.75
CA LYS A 167 -13.51 -18.44 1.68
C LYS A 167 -12.59 -19.64 1.51
N ALA A 168 -12.41 -20.11 0.27
CA ALA A 168 -11.57 -21.26 -0.02
C ALA A 168 -10.09 -21.02 0.35
N LEU A 169 -9.58 -19.80 0.22
CA LEU A 169 -8.23 -19.44 0.67
C LEU A 169 -8.10 -19.41 2.20
N THR A 170 -9.09 -18.82 2.88
CA THR A 170 -9.15 -18.81 4.35
C THR A 170 -9.21 -20.24 4.91
N GLU A 171 -10.04 -21.10 4.33
CA GLU A 171 -10.12 -22.53 4.69
C GLU A 171 -8.82 -23.30 4.40
N ALA A 172 -8.04 -22.88 3.40
CA ALA A 172 -6.70 -23.40 3.13
C ALA A 172 -5.62 -22.84 4.06
N GLY A 173 -5.97 -22.00 5.04
CA GLY A 173 -5.05 -21.43 6.02
C GLY A 173 -4.31 -20.18 5.54
N VAL A 174 -4.82 -19.48 4.53
CA VAL A 174 -4.32 -18.16 4.09
C VAL A 174 -5.22 -17.07 4.66
N ILE A 175 -4.66 -16.16 5.46
CA ILE A 175 -5.41 -14.98 5.92
C ILE A 175 -5.56 -14.01 4.76
N VAL A 176 -6.80 -13.75 4.34
CA VAL A 176 -7.10 -12.77 3.29
C VAL A 176 -7.44 -11.44 3.92
N VAL A 177 -6.66 -10.41 3.61
CA VAL A 177 -6.82 -9.04 4.10
C VAL A 177 -7.30 -8.16 2.95
N ALA A 178 -8.44 -7.50 3.11
CA ALA A 178 -9.04 -6.66 2.08
C ALA A 178 -9.21 -5.21 2.55
N ALA A 179 -8.86 -4.24 1.71
CA ALA A 179 -9.16 -2.84 2.00
C ALA A 179 -10.67 -2.58 1.89
N ALA A 180 -11.24 -1.82 2.85
CA ALA A 180 -12.67 -1.53 2.85
C ALA A 180 -13.12 -0.65 1.66
N GLY A 181 -12.21 0.12 1.04
CA GLY A 181 -12.53 1.16 0.07
C GLY A 181 -12.33 2.56 0.67
N ASN A 182 -12.44 3.60 -0.14
CA ASN A 182 -12.04 4.97 0.20
C ASN A 182 -13.05 6.06 -0.22
N SER A 183 -14.31 5.67 -0.46
CA SER A 183 -15.38 6.59 -0.88
C SER A 183 -16.20 7.12 0.29
N GLY A 184 -16.19 6.45 1.44
CA GLY A 184 -17.05 6.78 2.57
C GLY A 184 -18.48 6.25 2.40
N ASP A 185 -18.66 5.29 1.51
CA ASP A 185 -19.97 4.73 1.20
C ASP A 185 -20.41 3.69 2.23
N ASP A 186 -21.72 3.52 2.38
CA ASP A 186 -22.38 2.55 3.24
C ASP A 186 -22.54 1.15 2.59
N HIS A 187 -21.60 0.81 1.70
CA HIS A 187 -21.54 -0.50 1.08
C HIS A 187 -20.09 -0.93 0.83
N LEU A 188 -19.90 -2.25 0.75
CA LEU A 188 -18.60 -2.86 0.45
C LEU A 188 -18.68 -3.62 -0.87
N VAL A 189 -17.57 -3.61 -1.59
CA VAL A 189 -17.39 -4.36 -2.83
C VAL A 189 -16.53 -5.58 -2.53
N PRO A 190 -16.81 -6.77 -3.10
CA PRO A 190 -15.94 -7.94 -2.94
C PRO A 190 -14.50 -7.59 -3.37
N PRO A 191 -13.46 -8.07 -2.68
CA PRO A 191 -13.46 -9.05 -1.60
C PRO A 191 -13.78 -8.49 -0.21
N ALA A 192 -13.93 -7.17 -0.03
CA ALA A 192 -14.13 -6.55 1.29
C ALA A 192 -15.47 -6.91 1.96
N SER A 193 -16.48 -7.28 1.16
CA SER A 193 -17.78 -7.81 1.62
C SER A 193 -17.80 -9.32 1.86
N ALA A 194 -16.67 -10.02 1.69
CA ALA A 194 -16.57 -11.44 2.04
C ALA A 194 -16.54 -11.59 3.57
N ALA A 195 -17.37 -12.47 4.13
CA ALA A 195 -17.38 -12.73 5.57
C ALA A 195 -16.01 -13.27 6.05
N ASP A 196 -15.40 -14.17 5.28
CA ASP A 196 -14.11 -14.81 5.59
C ASP A 196 -12.87 -13.91 5.34
N ALA A 197 -13.04 -12.68 4.84
CA ALA A 197 -11.95 -11.71 4.73
C ALA A 197 -11.78 -10.90 6.02
N LEU A 198 -10.53 -10.56 6.36
CA LEU A 198 -10.23 -9.48 7.30
C LEU A 198 -10.27 -8.15 6.56
N THR A 199 -11.38 -7.44 6.67
CA THR A 199 -11.61 -6.15 6.03
C THR A 199 -11.09 -5.03 6.92
N VAL A 200 -10.24 -4.17 6.34
CA VAL A 200 -9.52 -3.12 7.06
C VAL A 200 -10.00 -1.75 6.61
N GLY A 201 -10.51 -0.96 7.57
CA GLY A 201 -10.80 0.45 7.42
C GLY A 201 -9.63 1.33 7.88
N GLY A 202 -9.85 2.65 7.83
CA GLY A 202 -8.78 3.61 8.08
C GLY A 202 -9.04 4.59 9.22
N VAL A 203 -7.97 5.05 9.87
CA VAL A 203 -7.95 6.25 10.70
C VAL A 203 -6.96 7.28 10.17
N ASP A 204 -7.33 8.55 10.28
CA ASP A 204 -6.41 9.69 10.24
C ASP A 204 -5.95 9.98 11.67
N ASP A 205 -4.75 9.53 12.00
CA ASP A 205 -4.13 9.74 13.30
C ASP A 205 -3.46 11.10 13.44
N ARG A 206 -3.54 11.97 12.41
CA ARG A 206 -2.93 13.29 12.36
C ARG A 206 -1.44 13.29 12.73
N ASN A 207 -0.75 12.19 12.44
CA ASN A 207 0.66 11.97 12.78
C ASN A 207 0.96 12.08 14.29
N THR A 208 0.00 11.71 15.15
CA THR A 208 0.18 11.67 16.60
C THR A 208 -0.25 10.33 17.19
N ARG A 209 0.40 9.93 18.29
CA ARG A 209 0.00 8.74 19.07
C ARG A 209 -1.15 9.04 20.04
N ASP A 210 -1.55 10.30 20.17
CA ASP A 210 -2.71 10.69 20.97
C ASP A 210 -4.00 10.30 20.25
N ARG A 211 -4.63 9.23 20.75
CA ARG A 211 -5.88 8.69 20.19
C ARG A 211 -7.04 9.67 20.29
N GLY A 212 -6.99 10.67 21.18
CA GLY A 212 -8.01 11.72 21.28
C GLY A 212 -8.04 12.65 20.06
N ALA A 213 -6.95 12.72 19.30
CA ALA A 213 -6.85 13.51 18.09
C ALA A 213 -7.24 12.75 16.81
N TRP A 214 -7.48 11.44 16.90
CA TRP A 214 -7.73 10.59 15.74
C TRP A 214 -9.13 10.81 15.18
N THR A 215 -9.24 10.78 13.87
CA THR A 215 -10.52 10.84 13.15
C THR A 215 -10.64 9.66 12.19
N LEU A 216 -11.86 9.28 11.84
CA LEU A 216 -12.07 8.22 10.85
C LEU A 216 -11.57 8.68 9.47
N TYR A 217 -10.88 7.78 8.78
CA TYR A 217 -10.63 7.94 7.35
C TYR A 217 -11.94 7.74 6.59
N ASN A 218 -12.02 8.28 5.37
CA ASN A 218 -13.17 8.13 4.48
C ASN A 218 -13.24 6.71 3.87
N HIS A 219 -13.22 5.68 4.70
CA HIS A 219 -13.34 4.30 4.26
C HIS A 219 -14.81 3.92 4.10
N ASN A 220 -15.09 2.95 3.22
CA ASN A 220 -16.44 2.41 3.15
C ASN A 220 -16.71 1.51 4.35
N TYR A 221 -17.99 1.30 4.66
CA TYR A 221 -18.45 0.48 5.77
C TYR A 221 -19.75 -0.22 5.38
N GLY A 222 -20.17 -1.21 6.14
CA GLY A 222 -21.41 -1.92 5.87
C GLY A 222 -21.43 -3.32 6.45
N MET A 223 -22.06 -4.24 5.72
CA MET A 223 -22.16 -5.64 6.13
C MET A 223 -21.47 -6.54 5.10
N ALA A 224 -20.92 -7.65 5.57
CA ALA A 224 -20.59 -8.78 4.70
C ALA A 224 -21.86 -9.53 4.26
N TYR A 225 -21.71 -10.49 3.35
CA TYR A 225 -22.85 -11.29 2.85
C TYR A 225 -23.59 -12.09 3.93
N ASP A 226 -22.96 -12.36 5.09
CA ASP A 226 -23.56 -13.09 6.22
C ASP A 226 -24.22 -12.15 7.25
N GLY A 227 -24.24 -10.85 7.00
CA GLY A 227 -24.77 -9.82 7.89
C GLY A 227 -23.81 -9.35 8.99
N SER A 228 -22.57 -9.85 9.03
CA SER A 228 -21.55 -9.34 9.95
C SER A 228 -21.10 -7.93 9.57
N SER A 229 -20.85 -7.07 10.56
CA SER A 229 -20.40 -5.70 10.32
C SER A 229 -18.95 -5.65 9.85
N LYS A 230 -18.67 -4.74 8.92
CA LYS A 230 -17.36 -4.49 8.34
C LYS A 230 -17.10 -2.96 8.28
N PRO A 231 -15.85 -2.49 8.37
CA PRO A 231 -14.61 -3.26 8.48
C PRO A 231 -14.46 -3.96 9.84
N ASP A 232 -13.67 -5.03 9.89
CA ASP A 232 -13.39 -5.77 11.13
C ASP A 232 -12.45 -4.99 12.06
N ILE A 233 -11.48 -4.27 11.47
CA ILE A 233 -10.48 -3.48 12.19
C ILE A 233 -10.19 -2.17 11.47
N LEU A 234 -9.63 -1.21 12.20
CA LEU A 234 -9.11 0.04 11.66
C LEU A 234 -7.59 0.10 11.79
N ALA A 235 -6.93 0.66 10.77
CA ALA A 235 -5.49 0.89 10.75
C ALA A 235 -5.16 2.34 10.35
N PRO A 236 -3.95 2.86 10.67
CA PRO A 236 -3.50 4.14 10.15
C PRO A 236 -3.59 4.19 8.63
N ALA A 237 -4.23 5.23 8.08
CA ALA A 237 -4.54 5.35 6.65
C ALA A 237 -4.18 6.73 6.04
N ARG A 238 -3.74 7.69 6.86
CA ARG A 238 -3.28 9.01 6.42
C ARG A 238 -1.94 9.34 7.07
N TRP A 239 -1.15 10.18 6.39
CA TRP A 239 0.19 10.60 6.83
C TRP A 239 1.20 9.45 6.92
N ILE A 240 1.00 8.39 6.12
CA ILE A 240 1.90 7.24 6.09
C ILE A 240 3.10 7.59 5.19
N ALA A 241 4.31 7.44 5.74
CA ALA A 241 5.52 7.54 4.95
C ALA A 241 5.58 6.39 3.92
N ALA A 242 5.66 6.75 2.64
CA ALA A 242 5.64 5.82 1.52
C ALA A 242 6.78 6.16 0.54
N PRO A 243 7.32 5.15 -0.18
CA PRO A 243 8.32 5.42 -1.20
C PRO A 243 7.66 6.07 -2.43
N ILE A 244 8.37 7.00 -3.05
CA ILE A 244 7.94 7.61 -4.31
C ILE A 244 8.41 6.73 -5.48
N LEU A 245 7.53 6.42 -6.43
CA LEU A 245 7.89 5.67 -7.63
C LEU A 245 8.87 6.50 -8.48
N PRO A 246 10.08 5.99 -8.80
CA PRO A 246 11.07 6.74 -9.57
C PRO A 246 10.59 7.11 -10.97
N ASN A 247 11.14 8.18 -11.54
CA ASN A 247 10.83 8.67 -12.90
C ASN A 247 9.35 9.06 -13.12
N THR A 248 8.63 9.37 -12.05
CA THR A 248 7.28 9.95 -12.11
C THR A 248 7.33 11.47 -11.94
N GLN A 249 6.25 12.15 -12.31
CA GLN A 249 6.09 13.58 -12.04
C GLN A 249 6.24 13.89 -10.55
N VAL A 250 5.65 13.06 -9.67
CA VAL A 250 5.77 13.21 -8.21
C VAL A 250 7.23 13.09 -7.75
N ALA A 251 8.02 12.18 -8.33
CA ALA A 251 9.45 12.07 -8.02
C ALA A 251 10.24 13.32 -8.44
N LEU A 252 9.92 13.88 -9.62
CA LEU A 252 10.54 15.10 -10.11
C LEU A 252 10.18 16.30 -9.22
N GLU A 253 8.91 16.46 -8.88
CA GLU A 253 8.42 17.51 -7.97
C GLU A 253 9.09 17.40 -6.59
N ALA A 254 9.13 16.19 -6.00
CA ALA A 254 9.77 15.96 -4.71
C ALA A 254 11.28 16.25 -4.71
N PHE A 255 11.98 15.88 -5.79
CA PHE A 255 13.41 16.17 -5.96
C PHE A 255 13.72 17.67 -5.89
N TRP A 256 12.81 18.49 -6.42
CA TRP A 256 12.93 19.93 -6.45
C TRP A 256 12.42 20.62 -5.18
N LEU A 257 11.31 20.15 -4.62
CA LEU A 257 10.70 20.73 -3.41
C LEU A 257 11.49 20.40 -2.14
N GLY A 258 12.10 19.22 -2.05
CA GLY A 258 12.84 18.79 -0.85
C GLY A 258 13.91 19.80 -0.40
N PRO A 259 14.84 20.22 -1.29
CA PRO A 259 15.83 21.24 -0.96
C PRO A 259 15.23 22.59 -0.54
N LEU A 260 14.11 23.01 -1.14
CA LEU A 260 13.45 24.26 -0.78
C LEU A 260 12.84 24.22 0.63
N LEU A 261 12.27 23.08 1.00
CA LEU A 261 11.71 22.86 2.34
C LEU A 261 12.78 22.80 3.43
N GLN A 262 14.02 22.46 3.06
CA GLN A 262 15.16 22.43 3.98
C GLN A 262 16.00 23.71 3.96
N ALA A 263 15.71 24.66 3.05
CA ALA A 263 16.43 25.91 2.97
C ALA A 263 15.95 26.90 4.04
N ASP A 264 16.88 27.34 4.87
CA ASP A 264 16.70 28.33 5.95
C ASP A 264 17.07 29.75 5.50
N GLU A 265 17.86 29.89 4.44
CA GLU A 265 18.31 31.17 3.90
C GLU A 265 17.61 31.56 2.59
N ALA A 266 17.11 32.80 2.54
CA ALA A 266 16.42 33.35 1.37
C ALA A 266 17.29 33.40 0.10
N HIS A 267 18.62 33.50 0.25
CA HIS A 267 19.52 33.49 -0.91
C HIS A 267 19.60 32.09 -1.54
N ILE A 268 19.58 31.02 -0.74
CA ILE A 268 19.64 29.63 -1.20
C ILE A 268 18.34 29.32 -1.96
N VAL A 269 17.20 29.73 -1.40
CA VAL A 269 15.89 29.63 -2.06
C VAL A 269 15.89 30.31 -3.42
N ARG A 270 16.33 31.57 -3.50
CA ARG A 270 16.40 32.33 -4.77
C ARG A 270 17.31 31.65 -5.79
N ARG A 271 18.45 31.12 -5.35
CA ARG A 271 19.37 30.36 -6.21
C ARG A 271 18.71 29.11 -6.76
N LEU A 272 18.08 28.31 -5.91
CA LEU A 272 17.36 27.10 -6.32
C LEU A 272 16.25 27.42 -7.34
N ILE A 273 15.42 28.43 -7.08
CA ILE A 273 14.39 28.89 -8.02
C ILE A 273 15.02 29.33 -9.36
N SER A 274 16.12 30.10 -9.33
CA SER A 274 16.78 30.62 -10.54
C SER A 274 17.45 29.54 -11.40
N GLU A 275 17.85 28.41 -10.80
CA GLU A 275 18.41 27.24 -11.51
C GLU A 275 17.31 26.41 -12.20
N GLY A 276 16.07 26.89 -12.26
CA GLY A 276 14.93 26.15 -12.85
C GLY A 276 14.45 25.01 -11.97
N ARG A 277 14.84 25.01 -10.69
CA ARG A 277 14.46 23.97 -9.72
C ARG A 277 13.13 24.23 -9.02
N ALA A 278 12.38 25.24 -9.45
CA ALA A 278 10.98 25.48 -9.09
C ALA A 278 10.36 26.52 -10.04
N THR A 279 9.07 26.39 -10.35
CA THR A 279 8.34 27.41 -11.10
C THR A 279 7.92 28.56 -10.17
N PRO A 280 7.96 29.83 -10.62
CA PRO A 280 7.56 30.99 -9.81
C PRO A 280 6.12 30.96 -9.31
N ASN A 281 5.24 30.26 -10.04
CA ASN A 281 3.84 30.09 -9.65
C ASN A 281 3.69 28.77 -8.89
N LEU A 282 3.75 28.87 -7.57
CA LEU A 282 3.41 27.84 -6.59
C LEU A 282 1.89 27.55 -6.52
N GLU A 283 1.14 27.80 -7.60
CA GLU A 283 -0.34 27.83 -7.60
C GLU A 283 -1.01 26.44 -7.63
N LYS A 284 -0.23 25.37 -7.42
CA LYS A 284 -0.76 24.02 -7.14
C LYS A 284 -0.16 23.48 -5.84
N LEU A 285 -0.24 24.28 -4.78
CA LEU A 285 -0.09 23.84 -3.39
C LEU A 285 -1.44 23.43 -2.83
#